data_AF-A0A443QNA8-F1
#
_entry.id   AF-A0A443QNA8-F1
#
_cell.length_a   1.000
_cell.length_b   1.000
_cell.length_c   1.000
_cell.angle_alpha   90.00
_cell.angle_beta   90.00
_cell.angle_gamma   90.00
#
_symmetry.space_group_name_H-M   'P 1'
#
loop_
_entity.id
_entity.type
_entity.pdbx_description
1 polymer ?
#
loop_
_entity_poly.entity_id
_entity_poly.type
_entity_poly.pdbx_seq_one_letter_code
_entity_poly.pdbx_strand_id
1 'polypeptide(L)'
;MAGRRLRAALKQILQTNHVIWASTTYGPYTLNAYIQQFVKLAKAMLNGTTLNAGPQPAYRKPLKAQSQFAFDIAEYNFGTVKFAAGNPANNLMTQKTFLAVQRLNEAFNWQTIATDDNPETKITWSINVAMGLSEAIIEWKITNDTAPGIYKIVHYCQFKKGFTESYHYSGETRAFTVVPS
;
A
#
# COMPACT_ATOMS: atom_id res chain seq x y z
N MET A 1 -17.60 6.05 38.16
CA MET A 1 -17.19 7.47 37.97
C MET A 1 -16.34 7.72 36.71
N ALA A 2 -15.63 6.73 36.15
CA ALA A 2 -14.78 6.88 34.95
C ALA A 2 -15.53 7.32 33.66
N GLY A 3 -16.73 6.77 33.39
CA GLY A 3 -17.47 7.06 32.14
C GLY A 3 -18.12 8.45 32.05
N ARG A 4 -18.26 9.19 33.17
CA ARG A 4 -18.72 10.60 33.15
C ARG A 4 -17.58 11.54 32.79
N ARG A 5 -16.37 11.25 33.27
CA ARG A 5 -15.15 12.00 32.94
C ARG A 5 -14.77 11.83 31.47
N LEU A 6 -14.93 10.62 30.90
CA LEU A 6 -14.67 10.36 29.49
C LEU A 6 -15.62 11.14 28.55
N ARG A 7 -16.91 11.21 28.90
CA ARG A 7 -17.91 11.98 28.14
C ARG A 7 -17.67 13.48 28.21
N ALA A 8 -17.34 14.00 29.39
CA ALA A 8 -17.03 15.42 29.56
C ALA A 8 -15.75 15.80 28.81
N ALA A 9 -14.70 14.97 28.90
CA ALA A 9 -13.44 15.18 28.21
C ALA A 9 -13.60 15.13 26.67
N LEU A 10 -14.35 14.15 26.13
CA LEU A 10 -14.56 14.07 24.69
C LEU A 10 -15.40 15.24 24.16
N LYS A 11 -16.41 15.67 24.93
CA LYS A 11 -17.22 16.84 24.58
C LYS A 11 -16.38 18.13 24.57
N GLN A 12 -15.45 18.26 25.50
CA GLN A 12 -14.50 19.38 25.55
C GLN A 12 -13.51 19.32 24.38
N ILE A 13 -12.92 18.16 24.08
CA ILE A 13 -12.00 17.98 22.94
C ILE A 13 -12.69 18.31 21.60
N LEU A 14 -13.93 17.89 21.42
CA LEU A 14 -14.73 18.21 20.22
C LEU A 14 -15.05 19.71 20.12
N GLN A 15 -15.09 20.46 21.22
CA GLN A 15 -15.35 21.90 21.21
C GLN A 15 -14.09 22.74 21.02
N THR A 16 -12.92 22.21 21.37
CA THR A 16 -11.65 22.96 21.35
C THR A 16 -10.79 22.65 20.12
N ASN A 17 -10.97 21.50 19.47
CA ASN A 17 -10.13 21.09 18.33
C ASN A 17 -10.87 21.23 16.99
N HIS A 18 -10.56 22.30 16.23
CA HIS A 18 -11.25 22.70 15.00
C HIS A 18 -11.31 21.61 13.92
N VAL A 19 -10.27 20.78 13.77
CA VAL A 19 -10.23 19.72 12.75
C VAL A 19 -11.16 18.56 13.10
N ILE A 20 -11.22 18.18 14.37
CA ILE A 20 -12.09 17.10 14.85
C ILE A 20 -13.55 17.57 14.85
N TRP A 21 -13.78 18.84 15.20
CA TRP A 21 -15.10 19.46 15.11
C TRP A 21 -15.62 19.51 13.67
N ALA A 22 -14.81 19.99 12.72
CA ALA A 22 -15.17 20.05 11.31
C ALA A 22 -15.35 18.65 10.66
N SER A 23 -14.71 17.61 11.21
CA SER A 23 -14.86 16.22 10.76
C SER A 23 -16.03 15.49 11.45
N THR A 24 -16.76 16.15 12.36
CA THR A 24 -17.94 15.60 13.02
C THR A 24 -19.19 15.90 12.18
N THR A 25 -19.47 15.00 11.24
CA THR A 25 -20.43 15.21 10.13
C THR A 25 -21.90 15.40 10.56
N TYR A 26 -22.28 14.99 11.77
CA TYR A 26 -23.67 15.08 12.27
C TYR A 26 -23.84 16.09 13.42
N GLY A 27 -22.87 16.99 13.61
CA GLY A 27 -22.96 18.12 14.54
C GLY A 27 -22.59 17.81 16.00
N PRO A 28 -22.77 18.77 16.93
CA PRO A 28 -22.22 18.73 18.29
C PRO A 28 -22.79 17.61 19.17
N TYR A 29 -23.89 16.97 18.77
CA TYR A 29 -24.52 15.86 19.48
C TYR A 29 -24.21 14.48 18.92
N THR A 30 -23.36 14.39 17.88
CA THR A 30 -22.97 13.11 17.25
C THR A 30 -22.56 12.05 18.28
N LEU A 31 -21.69 12.42 19.22
CA LEU A 31 -21.25 11.52 20.29
C LEU A 31 -22.42 11.00 21.15
N ASN A 32 -23.33 11.89 21.56
CA ASN A 32 -24.46 11.52 22.40
C ASN A 32 -25.43 10.59 21.65
N ALA A 33 -25.63 10.82 20.35
CA ALA A 33 -26.40 9.95 19.48
C ALA A 33 -25.79 8.54 19.41
N TYR A 34 -24.48 8.43 19.21
CA TYR A 34 -23.79 7.12 19.24
C TYR A 34 -23.93 6.43 20.60
N ILE A 35 -23.70 7.14 21.71
CA ILE A 35 -23.86 6.58 23.06
C ILE A 35 -25.29 6.05 23.27
N GLN A 36 -26.31 6.77 22.81
CA GLN A 36 -27.69 6.33 22.88
C GLN A 36 -27.92 5.02 22.10
N GLN A 37 -27.41 4.92 20.87
CA GLN A 37 -27.55 3.69 20.06
C GLN A 37 -26.81 2.50 20.68
N PHE A 38 -25.59 2.70 21.19
CA PHE A 38 -24.84 1.63 21.85
C PHE A 38 -25.51 1.16 23.15
N VAL A 39 -26.06 2.08 23.96
CA VAL A 39 -26.83 1.71 25.17
C VAL A 39 -28.09 0.93 24.80
N LYS A 40 -28.79 1.31 23.72
CA LYS A 40 -29.96 0.58 23.22
C LYS A 40 -29.59 -0.84 22.79
N LEU A 41 -28.51 -1.01 22.05
CA LEU A 41 -27.98 -2.33 21.64
C LEU A 41 -27.58 -3.18 22.84
N ALA A 42 -26.83 -2.62 23.79
CA ALA A 42 -26.39 -3.36 24.99
C ALA A 42 -27.57 -3.84 25.84
N LYS A 43 -28.61 -3.01 26.02
CA LYS A 43 -29.85 -3.41 26.72
C LYS A 43 -30.58 -4.52 25.97
N ALA A 44 -30.65 -4.44 24.64
CA ALA A 44 -31.30 -5.46 23.83
C ALA A 44 -30.57 -6.82 23.90
N MET A 45 -29.23 -6.79 23.88
CA MET A 45 -28.39 -7.98 24.09
C MET A 45 -28.60 -8.59 25.48
N LEU A 46 -28.58 -7.77 26.53
CA LEU A 46 -28.79 -8.22 27.92
C LEU A 46 -30.15 -8.90 28.11
N ASN A 47 -31.20 -8.35 27.48
CA ASN A 47 -32.57 -8.82 27.63
C ASN A 47 -32.97 -9.87 26.58
N GLY A 48 -32.07 -10.27 25.67
CA GLY A 48 -32.37 -11.21 24.59
C GLY A 48 -33.44 -10.72 23.60
N THR A 49 -33.65 -9.41 23.49
CA THR A 49 -34.71 -8.82 22.64
C THR A 49 -34.17 -8.43 21.27
N THR A 50 -34.97 -8.62 20.22
CA THR A 50 -34.65 -8.18 18.86
C THR A 50 -34.98 -6.68 18.67
N LEU A 51 -34.23 -6.01 17.78
CA LEU A 51 -34.46 -4.62 17.40
C LEU A 51 -34.79 -4.51 15.91
N ASN A 52 -35.49 -3.44 15.53
CA ASN A 52 -35.73 -3.13 14.12
C ASN A 52 -34.41 -2.93 13.37
N ALA A 53 -34.31 -3.50 12.16
CA ALA A 53 -33.11 -3.48 11.32
C ALA A 53 -32.66 -2.07 10.89
N GLY A 54 -33.55 -1.08 10.97
CA GLY A 54 -33.30 0.29 10.54
C GLY A 54 -33.38 0.45 9.01
N PRO A 55 -33.09 1.66 8.50
CA PRO A 55 -33.15 1.93 7.08
C PRO A 55 -32.02 1.21 6.32
N GLN A 56 -32.34 0.67 5.15
CA GLN A 56 -31.35 0.08 4.26
C GLN A 56 -30.38 1.17 3.75
N PRO A 57 -29.05 0.97 3.80
CA PRO A 57 -28.11 1.95 3.28
C PRO A 57 -28.26 2.09 1.77
N ALA A 58 -28.19 3.33 1.28
CA ALA A 58 -28.26 3.60 -0.15
C ALA A 58 -27.01 3.06 -0.86
N TYR A 59 -27.22 2.27 -1.91
CA TYR A 59 -26.13 1.87 -2.81
C TYR A 59 -25.69 3.07 -3.66
N ARG A 60 -24.42 3.47 -3.56
CA ARG A 60 -23.82 4.49 -4.41
C ARG A 60 -22.85 3.81 -5.38
N LYS A 61 -23.05 4.01 -6.68
CA LYS A 61 -22.10 3.55 -7.70
C LYS A 61 -20.76 4.29 -7.48
N PRO A 62 -19.63 3.59 -7.40
CA PRO A 62 -18.34 4.25 -7.24
C PRO A 62 -18.04 5.10 -8.48
N LEU A 63 -17.58 6.33 -8.25
CA LEU A 63 -16.97 7.15 -9.28
C LEU A 63 -15.62 6.53 -9.66
N LYS A 64 -15.27 6.52 -10.94
CA LYS A 64 -13.95 6.06 -11.39
C LYS A 64 -12.89 7.00 -10.83
N ALA A 65 -11.89 6.45 -10.15
CA ALA A 65 -10.76 7.23 -9.66
C ALA A 65 -10.02 7.88 -10.85
N GLN A 66 -9.68 9.15 -10.71
CA GLN A 66 -8.71 9.83 -11.57
C GLN A 66 -7.34 9.61 -10.93
N SER A 67 -6.41 9.01 -11.66
CA SER A 67 -5.04 8.80 -11.22
C SER A 67 -4.38 10.15 -10.91
N GLN A 68 -3.93 10.35 -9.67
CA GLN A 68 -3.06 11.47 -9.30
C GLN A 68 -1.69 10.89 -8.99
N PHE A 69 -0.67 11.37 -9.72
CA PHE A 69 0.73 11.03 -9.49
C PHE A 69 1.40 12.19 -8.75
N ALA A 70 2.07 11.89 -7.64
CA ALA A 70 3.01 12.78 -6.99
C ALA A 70 4.40 12.16 -7.08
N PHE A 71 5.39 12.95 -7.51
CA PHE A 71 6.79 12.56 -7.53
C PHE A 71 7.48 13.19 -6.33
N ASP A 72 8.29 12.39 -5.62
CA ASP A 72 9.25 12.90 -4.65
C ASP A 72 10.61 12.27 -4.96
N ILE A 73 11.65 13.11 -5.00
CA ILE A 73 13.02 12.70 -5.30
C ILE A 73 13.81 12.88 -4.02
N ALA A 74 14.23 11.77 -3.40
CA ALA A 74 15.21 11.76 -2.33
C ALA A 74 16.47 11.07 -2.84
N GLU A 75 17.60 11.75 -2.71
CA GLU A 75 18.92 11.33 -3.15
C GLU A 75 19.58 10.47 -2.07
N TYR A 76 19.89 9.19 -2.35
CA TYR A 76 20.68 8.32 -1.47
C TYR A 76 21.39 7.20 -2.26
N ASN A 77 22.44 6.64 -1.66
CA ASN A 77 23.32 5.59 -2.22
C ASN A 77 22.58 4.25 -2.41
N PHE A 78 21.86 4.09 -3.52
CA PHE A 78 21.22 2.83 -3.92
C PHE A 78 21.90 2.22 -5.15
N GLY A 79 21.88 0.90 -5.26
CA GLY A 79 22.05 0.25 -6.55
C GLY A 79 20.78 0.43 -7.38
N THR A 80 20.84 1.21 -8.45
CA THR A 80 19.68 1.51 -9.32
C THR A 80 19.77 0.78 -10.65
N VAL A 81 18.69 0.11 -11.04
CA VAL A 81 18.57 -0.58 -12.33
C VAL A 81 17.26 -0.23 -13.03
N LYS A 82 17.24 -0.26 -14.36
CA LYS A 82 16.07 0.08 -15.16
C LYS A 82 15.71 -1.06 -16.12
N PHE A 83 14.41 -1.34 -16.21
CA PHE A 83 13.84 -2.29 -17.16
C PHE A 83 12.77 -1.60 -18.01
N ALA A 84 12.73 -1.89 -19.31
CA ALA A 84 11.53 -1.60 -20.10
C ALA A 84 10.38 -2.43 -19.54
N ALA A 85 9.22 -1.81 -19.31
CA ALA A 85 8.14 -2.45 -18.58
C ALA A 85 6.72 -1.98 -18.92
N GLY A 86 5.75 -2.87 -18.77
CA GLY A 86 4.33 -2.58 -19.01
C GLY A 86 3.66 -1.91 -17.82
N ASN A 87 2.67 -1.04 -18.04
CA ASN A 87 1.99 -0.29 -16.98
C ASN A 87 1.53 -1.22 -15.80
N PRO A 88 1.86 -0.90 -14.53
CA PRO A 88 1.53 -1.74 -13.37
C PRO A 88 0.03 -1.88 -13.14
N ALA A 89 -0.78 -0.95 -13.65
CA ALA A 89 -2.24 -1.06 -13.62
C ALA A 89 -2.78 -2.22 -14.48
N ASN A 90 -1.97 -2.81 -15.37
CA ASN A 90 -2.38 -3.96 -16.16
C ASN A 90 -2.51 -5.24 -15.32
N ASN A 91 -1.68 -5.39 -14.29
CA ASN A 91 -1.72 -6.50 -13.35
C ASN A 91 -1.05 -6.08 -12.04
N LEU A 92 -1.81 -6.10 -10.94
CA LEU A 92 -1.33 -5.70 -9.62
C LEU A 92 -0.36 -6.70 -8.99
N MET A 93 -0.15 -7.87 -9.60
CA MET A 93 0.71 -8.93 -9.08
C MET A 93 0.36 -9.32 -7.63
N THR A 94 -0.92 -9.34 -7.30
CA THR A 94 -1.43 -9.64 -5.96
C THR A 94 -0.89 -10.98 -5.45
N GLN A 95 -0.30 -10.99 -4.26
CA GLN A 95 0.39 -12.17 -3.65
C GLN A 95 1.61 -12.68 -4.45
N LYS A 96 2.14 -11.86 -5.36
CA LYS A 96 3.39 -12.09 -6.08
C LYS A 96 4.30 -10.88 -5.82
N THR A 97 5.28 -10.65 -6.69
CA THR A 97 6.19 -9.50 -6.61
C THR A 97 6.51 -8.95 -8.01
N PHE A 98 6.77 -7.65 -8.12
CA PHE A 98 7.33 -7.00 -9.30
C PHE A 98 8.86 -7.04 -9.35
N LEU A 99 9.51 -7.27 -8.21
CA LEU A 99 10.97 -7.30 -8.11
C LEU A 99 11.46 -8.39 -7.16
N ALA A 100 12.60 -8.97 -7.46
CA ALA A 100 13.30 -9.85 -6.53
C ALA A 100 14.80 -9.55 -6.56
N VAL A 101 15.38 -9.37 -5.38
CA VAL A 101 16.82 -9.42 -5.21
C VAL A 101 17.19 -10.87 -4.92
N GLN A 102 18.05 -11.45 -5.74
CA GLN A 102 18.48 -12.84 -5.60
C GLN A 102 19.97 -12.91 -5.30
N ARG A 103 20.35 -13.78 -4.36
CA ARG A 103 21.73 -14.11 -4.03
C ARG A 103 22.06 -15.50 -4.53
N LEU A 104 23.26 -15.68 -5.07
CA LEU A 104 23.79 -17.00 -5.42
C LEU A 104 24.27 -17.69 -4.13
N ASN A 105 23.74 -18.89 -3.86
CA ASN A 105 24.15 -19.69 -2.71
C ASN A 105 25.32 -20.63 -3.04
N GLU A 106 25.86 -21.30 -2.02
CA GLU A 106 26.99 -22.24 -2.14
C GLU A 106 26.67 -23.44 -3.05
N ALA A 107 25.40 -23.79 -3.21
CA ALA A 107 24.92 -24.84 -4.11
C ALA A 107 24.70 -24.34 -5.55
N PHE A 108 25.18 -23.14 -5.90
CA PHE A 108 25.02 -22.48 -7.20
C PHE A 108 23.57 -22.24 -7.63
N ASN A 109 22.66 -22.10 -6.67
CA ASN A 109 21.26 -21.77 -6.90
C ASN A 109 20.96 -20.31 -6.50
N TRP A 110 20.07 -19.67 -7.26
CA TRP A 110 19.58 -18.33 -6.95
C TRP A 110 18.49 -18.40 -5.89
N GLN A 111 18.69 -17.68 -4.79
CA GLN A 111 17.74 -17.57 -3.70
C GLN A 111 17.26 -16.12 -3.57
N THR A 112 15.94 -15.90 -3.57
CA THR A 112 15.36 -14.59 -3.29
C THR A 112 15.59 -14.20 -1.84
N ILE A 113 16.22 -13.05 -1.62
CA ILE A 113 16.50 -12.48 -0.29
C ILE A 113 15.62 -11.27 0.02
N ALA A 114 15.12 -10.57 -1.00
CA ALA A 114 14.20 -9.44 -0.85
C ALA A 114 13.24 -9.35 -2.05
N THR A 115 12.03 -8.88 -1.79
CA THR A 115 10.95 -8.61 -2.76
C THR A 115 10.42 -7.18 -2.57
N ASP A 116 9.41 -6.77 -3.35
CA ASP A 116 8.79 -5.44 -3.28
C ASP A 116 8.07 -5.11 -1.95
N ASP A 117 7.92 -6.08 -1.05
CA ASP A 117 7.42 -5.92 0.31
C ASP A 117 8.53 -5.56 1.32
N ASN A 118 9.80 -5.73 0.94
CA ASN A 118 10.93 -5.42 1.81
C ASN A 118 11.26 -3.92 1.76
N PRO A 119 11.48 -3.26 2.93
CA PRO A 119 11.71 -1.82 3.02
C PRO A 119 13.04 -1.34 2.41
N GLU A 120 13.96 -2.27 2.16
CA GLU A 120 15.24 -2.00 1.48
C GLU A 120 15.10 -1.95 -0.05
N THR A 121 13.96 -2.35 -0.60
CA THR A 121 13.71 -2.29 -2.03
C THR A 121 12.67 -1.23 -2.37
N LYS A 122 12.77 -0.69 -3.57
CA LYS A 122 11.79 0.25 -4.11
C LYS A 122 11.68 0.05 -5.62
N ILE A 123 10.46 0.13 -6.11
CA ILE A 123 10.18 0.16 -7.54
C ILE A 123 9.38 1.41 -7.89
N THR A 124 9.89 2.17 -8.85
CA THR A 124 9.26 3.38 -9.37
C THR A 124 8.92 3.16 -10.84
N TRP A 125 7.69 3.48 -11.22
CA TRP A 125 7.24 3.38 -12.60
C TRP A 125 7.33 4.74 -13.29
N SER A 126 8.12 4.82 -14.36
CA SER A 126 8.23 5.99 -15.23
C SER A 126 7.45 5.72 -16.51
N ILE A 127 6.30 6.39 -16.68
CA ILE A 127 5.39 6.15 -17.80
C ILE A 127 5.43 7.34 -18.75
N ASN A 128 5.85 7.11 -20.00
CA ASN A 128 5.68 8.05 -21.10
C ASN A 128 4.43 7.67 -21.90
N VAL A 129 3.31 8.28 -21.51
CA VAL A 129 1.98 8.00 -22.10
C VAL A 129 1.94 8.33 -23.59
N ALA A 130 2.61 9.40 -24.03
CA ALA A 130 2.58 9.84 -25.43
C ALA A 130 3.25 8.84 -26.38
N MET A 131 4.28 8.14 -25.91
CA MET A 131 5.00 7.14 -26.69
C MET A 131 4.56 5.70 -26.39
N GLY A 132 3.65 5.50 -25.44
CA GLY A 132 3.26 4.17 -24.97
C GLY A 132 4.41 3.38 -24.34
N LEU A 133 5.47 4.08 -23.90
CA LEU A 133 6.64 3.48 -23.28
C LEU A 133 6.53 3.61 -21.76
N SER A 134 7.01 2.60 -21.05
CA SER A 134 7.07 2.61 -19.59
C SER A 134 8.32 1.88 -19.13
N GLU A 135 8.88 2.34 -18.03
CA GLU A 135 10.08 1.79 -17.42
C GLU A 135 9.83 1.50 -15.93
N ALA A 136 10.35 0.37 -15.47
CA ALA A 136 10.46 0.04 -14.06
C ALA A 136 11.88 0.38 -13.58
N ILE A 137 11.97 1.32 -12.65
CA ILE A 137 13.22 1.74 -12.00
C ILE A 137 13.25 1.05 -10.64
N ILE A 138 14.16 0.12 -10.45
CA ILE A 138 14.31 -0.66 -9.22
C ILE A 138 15.53 -0.15 -8.46
N GLU A 139 15.36 0.08 -7.17
CA GLU A 139 16.38 0.52 -6.24
C GLU A 139 16.49 -0.54 -5.13
N TRP A 140 17.71 -0.95 -4.81
CA TRP A 140 17.99 -1.81 -3.65
C TRP A 140 19.03 -1.17 -2.75
N LYS A 141 18.67 -1.03 -1.47
CA LYS A 141 19.51 -0.48 -0.41
C LYS A 141 20.42 -1.59 0.11
N ILE A 142 21.69 -1.53 -0.27
CA ILE A 142 22.71 -2.39 0.33
C ILE A 142 23.10 -1.76 1.66
N THR A 143 22.99 -2.53 2.74
CA THR A 143 23.36 -2.08 4.09
C THR A 143 24.64 -2.80 4.54
N ASN A 144 25.25 -2.34 5.63
CA ASN A 144 26.45 -2.99 6.17
C ASN A 144 26.17 -4.42 6.66
N ASP A 145 24.91 -4.75 6.95
CA ASP A 145 24.47 -6.09 7.35
C ASP A 145 24.24 -7.02 6.14
N THR A 146 24.32 -6.49 4.91
CA THR A 146 24.17 -7.30 3.70
C THR A 146 25.38 -8.21 3.53
N ALA A 147 25.14 -9.52 3.60
CA ALA A 147 26.19 -10.51 3.45
C ALA A 147 26.94 -10.37 2.12
N PRO A 148 28.28 -10.39 2.09
CA PRO A 148 29.03 -10.38 0.85
C PRO A 148 28.67 -11.57 -0.05
N GLY A 149 28.68 -11.37 -1.36
CA GLY A 149 28.35 -12.45 -2.31
C GLY A 149 27.96 -11.95 -3.69
N ILE A 150 27.45 -12.86 -4.52
CA ILE A 150 27.01 -12.56 -5.87
C ILE A 150 25.48 -12.41 -5.87
N TYR A 151 25.01 -11.31 -6.43
CA TYR A 151 23.62 -10.91 -6.46
C TYR A 151 23.16 -10.62 -7.88
N LYS A 152 21.85 -10.72 -8.12
CA LYS A 152 21.19 -10.17 -9.30
C LYS A 152 19.82 -9.61 -8.92
N ILE A 153 19.32 -8.69 -9.74
CA ILE A 153 17.96 -8.17 -9.59
C ILE A 153 17.12 -8.74 -10.73
N VAL A 154 15.94 -9.24 -10.38
CA VAL A 154 14.94 -9.77 -11.30
C VAL A 154 13.72 -8.87 -11.25
N HIS A 155 13.22 -8.47 -12.41
CA HIS A 155 11.98 -7.76 -12.57
C HIS A 155 10.93 -8.69 -13.19
N TYR A 156 9.73 -8.71 -12.62
CA TYR A 156 8.57 -9.42 -13.15
C TYR A 156 7.50 -8.42 -13.56
N CYS A 157 6.92 -8.62 -14.74
CA CYS A 157 5.89 -7.72 -15.23
C CYS A 157 4.94 -8.42 -16.21
N GLN A 158 3.77 -7.80 -16.38
CA GLN A 158 2.83 -8.11 -17.44
C GLN A 158 2.68 -6.89 -18.35
N PHE A 159 2.86 -7.09 -19.66
CA PHE A 159 2.55 -6.07 -20.65
C PHE A 159 1.35 -6.48 -21.50
N LYS A 160 0.68 -5.48 -22.08
CA LYS A 160 -0.41 -5.69 -23.03
C LYS A 160 0.08 -5.46 -24.45
N LYS A 161 -0.34 -6.33 -25.36
CA LYS A 161 -0.17 -6.12 -26.80
C LYS A 161 -1.56 -5.81 -27.38
N GLY A 162 -1.75 -4.58 -27.81
CA GLY A 162 -3.10 -4.10 -28.17
C GLY A 162 -4.03 -4.05 -26.95
N PHE A 163 -5.34 -4.28 -27.16
CA PHE A 163 -6.36 -4.09 -26.11
C PHE A 163 -6.70 -5.35 -25.32
N THR A 164 -6.46 -6.54 -25.88
CA THR A 164 -6.97 -7.81 -25.35
C THR A 164 -5.88 -8.75 -24.86
N GLU A 165 -4.71 -8.77 -25.49
CA GLU A 165 -3.67 -9.73 -25.17
C GLU A 165 -2.78 -9.22 -24.04
N SER A 166 -2.44 -10.13 -23.12
CA SER A 166 -1.56 -9.86 -21.99
C SER A 166 -0.49 -10.95 -21.89
N TYR A 167 0.76 -10.54 -21.71
CA TYR A 167 1.92 -11.41 -21.68
C TYR A 167 2.75 -11.16 -20.42
N HIS A 168 3.15 -12.24 -19.75
CA HIS A 168 4.11 -12.16 -18.65
C HIS A 168 5.52 -12.22 -19.21
N TYR A 169 6.42 -11.44 -18.63
CA TYR A 169 7.84 -11.57 -18.88
C TYR A 169 8.63 -11.27 -17.61
N SER A 170 9.89 -11.69 -17.62
CA SER A 170 10.86 -11.32 -16.61
C SER A 170 12.13 -10.79 -17.27
N GLY A 171 12.72 -9.76 -16.66
CA GLY A 171 14.03 -9.25 -17.00
C GLY A 171 14.99 -9.50 -15.84
N GLU A 172 16.24 -9.81 -16.14
CA GLU A 172 17.27 -10.01 -15.13
C GLU A 172 18.47 -9.11 -15.41
N THR A 173 19.08 -8.57 -14.37
CA THR A 173 20.38 -7.90 -14.50
C THR A 173 21.48 -8.92 -14.75
N ARG A 174 22.64 -8.43 -15.21
CA ARG A 174 23.89 -9.18 -15.00
C ARG A 174 24.11 -9.39 -13.50
N ALA A 175 24.76 -10.49 -13.14
CA ALA A 175 25.18 -10.73 -11.78
C ALA A 175 26.27 -9.72 -11.37
N PHE A 176 26.24 -9.29 -10.11
CA PHE A 176 27.18 -8.34 -9.53
C PHE A 176 27.60 -8.77 -8.13
N THR A 177 28.80 -8.38 -7.72
CA THR A 177 29.37 -8.74 -6.42
C THR A 177 29.11 -7.65 -5.40
N VAL A 178 28.59 -8.01 -4.25
CA VAL A 178 28.51 -7.18 -3.04
C VAL A 178 29.72 -7.50 -2.18
N VAL A 179 30.52 -6.48 -1.86
CA VAL A 179 31.71 -6.56 -1.01
C VAL A 179 31.41 -5.97 0.37
N PRO A 180 32.14 -6.38 1.43
CA PRO A 180 32.06 -5.72 2.73
C PRO A 180 32.39 -4.23 2.58
N SER A 181 31.66 -3.38 3.30
CA SER A 181 31.97 -1.95 3.42
C SER A 181 33.15 -1.70 4.37
#